data_AF-X1JMT5-F1
#
_entry.id   AF-X1JMT5-F1
#
_cell.length_a   1.000
_cell.length_b   1.000
_cell.length_c   1.000
_cell.angle_alpha   90.00
_cell.angle_beta   90.00
_cell.angle_gamma   90.00
#
_symmetry.space_group_name_H-M   'P 1'
#
loop_
_entity.id
_entity.type
_entity.pdbx_description
1 polymer ?
#
loop_
_entity_poly.entity_id
_entity_poly.type
_entity_poly.pdbx_seq_one_letter_code
_entity_poly.pdbx_strand_id
1 'polypeptide(L)'
;MVAAAGSLTSFATYAAEKEHTKVRVAAVFLMSMNTREIWPYPGFDTKNRQREVLARLREGCPEIELVPVTVENASDMQKVIALKDRVDGYLVYTMTLVWSHRYSQMQAPSSNQTLHLDNCPC
;
A
#
# COMPACT_ATOMS: atom_id res chain seq x y z
N MET A 1 -27.40 22.36 30.59
CA MET A 1 -27.27 21.30 29.57
C MET A 1 -26.32 21.82 28.51
N VAL A 2 -25.04 21.44 28.55
CA VAL A 2 -24.01 21.93 27.63
C VAL A 2 -23.82 20.88 26.54
N ALA A 3 -24.24 21.21 25.32
CA ALA A 3 -24.03 20.36 24.15
C ALA A 3 -22.59 20.56 23.65
N ALA A 4 -21.73 19.57 23.86
CA ALA A 4 -20.41 19.52 23.27
C ALA A 4 -20.54 19.03 21.82
N ALA A 5 -20.61 19.96 20.88
CA ALA A 5 -20.44 19.67 19.46
C ALA A 5 -18.95 19.35 19.22
N GLY A 6 -18.59 18.08 19.35
CA GLY A 6 -17.28 17.58 18.92
C GLY A 6 -17.21 17.63 17.41
N SER A 7 -16.52 18.64 16.87
CA SER A 7 -16.22 18.77 15.45
C SER A 7 -15.56 17.51 14.92
N LEU A 8 -16.25 16.82 14.01
CA LEU A 8 -15.66 15.80 13.16
C LEU A 8 -14.51 16.45 12.41
N THR A 9 -13.27 16.10 12.79
CA THR A 9 -12.08 16.56 12.10
C THR A 9 -12.10 15.92 10.72
N SER A 10 -12.47 16.71 9.70
CA SER A 10 -12.35 16.32 8.30
C SER A 10 -10.90 15.91 8.02
N PHE A 11 -10.67 14.64 7.76
CA PHE A 11 -9.41 14.13 7.18
C PHE A 11 -9.26 14.51 5.69
N ALA A 12 -9.81 15.65 5.28
CA ALA A 12 -9.89 16.09 3.89
C ALA A 12 -8.96 17.28 3.56
N THR A 13 -8.01 17.62 4.45
CA THR A 13 -7.02 18.66 4.18
C THR A 13 -5.66 18.02 3.88
N TYR A 14 -5.61 17.22 2.82
CA TYR A 14 -4.38 17.00 2.05
C TYR A 14 -4.64 17.27 0.56
N ALA A 15 -5.48 18.27 0.28
CA ALA A 15 -5.55 18.92 -1.02
C ALA A 15 -4.87 20.29 -0.89
N ALA A 16 -3.57 20.28 -0.54
CA ALA A 16 -2.73 21.42 -0.84
C ALA A 16 -2.55 21.43 -2.35
N GLU A 17 -3.20 22.38 -3.01
CA GLU A 17 -3.11 22.69 -4.43
C GLU A 17 -1.65 22.91 -4.83
N LYS A 18 -0.95 21.82 -5.16
CA LYS A 18 0.30 21.85 -5.93
C LYS A 18 -0.11 21.79 -7.40
N GLU A 19 0.25 22.81 -8.16
CA GLU A 19 0.17 22.85 -9.61
C GLU A 19 0.46 21.46 -10.22
N HIS A 20 -0.58 20.84 -10.79
CA HIS A 20 -0.55 19.83 -11.85
C HIS A 20 0.61 18.80 -11.87
N THR A 21 1.05 18.33 -10.70
CA THR A 21 1.94 17.18 -10.62
C THR A 21 1.11 16.02 -10.07
N LYS A 22 0.85 15.01 -10.90
CA LYS A 22 0.11 13.82 -10.48
C LYS A 22 0.71 13.26 -9.20
N VAL A 23 -0.14 12.99 -8.20
CA VAL A 23 0.30 12.43 -6.92
C VAL A 23 0.94 11.06 -7.20
N ARG A 24 2.18 10.87 -6.78
CA ARG A 24 2.92 9.62 -7.01
C ARG A 24 2.79 8.72 -5.81
N VAL A 25 2.18 7.55 -5.99
CA VAL A 25 1.98 6.58 -4.91
C VAL A 25 2.71 5.29 -5.25
N ALA A 26 3.56 4.82 -4.33
CA ALA A 26 4.15 3.49 -4.45
C ALA A 26 3.12 2.44 -4.07
N ALA A 27 2.70 1.62 -5.03
CA ALA A 27 1.84 0.46 -4.80
C ALA A 27 2.72 -0.74 -4.46
N VAL A 28 2.90 -0.99 -3.17
CA VAL A 28 3.72 -2.07 -2.61
C VAL A 28 2.89 -3.33 -2.45
N PHE A 29 3.21 -4.37 -3.21
CA PHE A 29 2.58 -5.68 -3.14
C PHE A 29 3.42 -6.60 -2.26
N LEU A 30 2.90 -6.89 -1.07
CA LEU A 30 3.51 -7.86 -0.17
C LEU A 30 3.00 -9.25 -0.52
N MET A 31 3.93 -10.12 -0.86
CA MET A 31 3.63 -11.53 -1.10
C MET A 31 4.77 -12.38 -0.55
N SER A 32 4.50 -13.66 -0.38
CA SER A 32 5.51 -14.65 -0.07
C SER A 32 5.38 -15.79 -1.06
N MET A 33 6.52 -16.27 -1.54
CA MET A 33 6.60 -17.44 -2.39
C MET A 33 6.74 -18.73 -1.57
N ASN A 34 6.76 -18.63 -0.22
CA ASN A 34 6.76 -19.81 0.64
C ASN A 34 5.36 -20.42 0.68
N THR A 35 5.26 -21.69 0.31
CA THR A 35 3.98 -22.44 0.24
C THR A 35 3.20 -22.41 1.56
N ARG A 36 3.88 -22.36 2.73
CA ARG A 36 3.22 -22.23 4.04
C ARG A 36 2.53 -20.87 4.20
N GLU A 37 3.14 -19.81 3.68
CA GLU A 37 2.70 -18.42 3.77
C GLU A 37 1.60 -18.09 2.74
N ILE A 38 1.41 -18.96 1.75
CA ILE A 38 0.33 -18.89 0.75
C ILE A 38 -0.96 -19.60 1.21
N TRP A 39 -0.91 -20.40 2.29
CA TRP A 39 -2.09 -21.07 2.86
C TRP A 39 -3.20 -20.03 3.19
N PRO A 40 -4.49 -20.30 2.92
CA PRO A 40 -5.11 -21.57 2.49
C PRO A 40 -5.15 -21.80 0.97
N TYR A 41 -4.46 -20.99 0.16
CA TYR A 41 -4.64 -20.96 -1.30
C TYR A 41 -3.39 -21.47 -2.06
N PRO A 42 -3.05 -22.77 -2.00
CA PRO A 42 -1.93 -23.30 -2.77
C PRO A 42 -2.12 -23.04 -4.26
N GLY A 43 -1.07 -22.53 -4.92
CA GLY A 43 -1.13 -22.15 -6.33
C GLY A 43 -1.81 -20.79 -6.60
N PHE A 44 -2.04 -19.96 -5.57
CA PHE A 44 -2.55 -18.61 -5.74
C PHE A 44 -1.67 -17.80 -6.69
N ASP A 45 -2.27 -17.29 -7.77
CA ASP A 45 -1.57 -16.51 -8.78
C ASP A 45 -1.43 -15.05 -8.34
N THR A 46 -0.37 -14.78 -7.59
CA THR A 46 -0.03 -13.44 -7.10
C THR A 46 0.23 -12.46 -8.25
N LYS A 47 0.79 -12.92 -9.37
CA LYS A 47 1.09 -12.06 -10.51
C LYS A 47 -0.18 -11.62 -11.22
N ASN A 48 -1.11 -12.54 -11.45
CA ASN A 48 -2.39 -12.19 -12.07
C ASN A 48 -3.20 -11.26 -11.18
N ARG A 49 -3.26 -11.55 -9.87
CA ARG A 49 -3.95 -10.69 -8.93
C ARG A 49 -3.32 -9.29 -8.84
N GLN A 50 -2.00 -9.18 -8.85
CA GLN A 50 -1.30 -7.88 -8.87
C GLN A 50 -1.71 -7.08 -10.11
N ARG A 51 -1.75 -7.71 -11.29
CA ARG A 51 -2.18 -7.04 -12.53
C ARG A 51 -3.63 -6.57 -12.45
N GLU A 52 -4.53 -7.40 -11.94
CA GLU A 52 -5.94 -7.05 -11.76
C GLU A 52 -6.11 -5.84 -10.84
N VAL A 53 -5.46 -5.86 -9.68
CA VAL A 53 -5.52 -4.75 -8.71
C VAL A 53 -4.95 -3.47 -9.32
N LEU A 54 -3.80 -3.55 -10.01
CA LEU A 54 -3.22 -2.38 -10.68
C LEU A 54 -4.12 -1.83 -11.78
N ALA A 55 -4.80 -2.68 -12.55
CA ALA A 55 -5.75 -2.24 -13.57
C ALA A 55 -6.91 -1.47 -12.93
N ARG A 56 -7.52 -2.05 -11.89
CA ARG A 56 -8.63 -1.41 -11.15
C ARG A 56 -8.22 -0.10 -10.48
N LEU A 57 -7.03 -0.04 -9.90
CA LEU A 57 -6.52 1.19 -9.28
C LEU A 57 -6.28 2.30 -10.32
N ARG A 58 -5.78 1.95 -11.50
CA ARG A 58 -5.58 2.92 -12.59
C ARG A 58 -6.91 3.42 -13.17
N GLU A 59 -7.90 2.56 -13.26
CA GLU A 59 -9.25 2.90 -13.72
C GLU A 59 -9.97 3.79 -12.70
N GLY A 60 -9.90 3.44 -11.41
CA GLY A 60 -10.55 4.20 -10.34
C GLY A 60 -9.82 5.49 -9.94
N CYS A 61 -8.51 5.59 -10.21
CA CYS A 61 -7.69 6.74 -9.82
C CYS A 61 -6.77 7.21 -10.97
N PRO A 62 -7.32 7.79 -12.05
CA PRO A 62 -6.55 8.21 -13.24
C PRO A 62 -5.59 9.38 -12.98
N GLU A 63 -5.83 10.13 -11.90
CA GLU A 63 -5.03 11.29 -11.47
C GLU A 63 -3.78 10.89 -10.69
N ILE A 64 -3.70 9.63 -10.24
CA ILE A 64 -2.59 9.11 -9.43
C ILE A 64 -1.60 8.38 -10.34
N GLU A 65 -0.32 8.70 -10.19
CA GLU A 65 0.77 7.94 -10.81
C GLU A 65 1.19 6.81 -9.87
N LEU A 66 0.83 5.58 -10.25
CA LEU A 66 1.12 4.38 -9.46
C LEU A 66 2.47 3.76 -9.86
N VAL A 67 3.38 3.66 -8.88
CA VAL A 67 4.68 2.99 -9.01
C VAL A 67 4.60 1.61 -8.36
N PRO A 68 4.42 0.51 -9.12
CA PRO A 68 4.29 -0.82 -8.53
C PRO A 68 5.64 -1.34 -8.02
N VAL A 69 5.63 -1.91 -6.81
CA VAL A 69 6.80 -2.55 -6.19
C VAL A 69 6.37 -3.89 -5.61
N THR A 70 7.07 -4.96 -5.95
CA THR A 70 6.83 -6.28 -5.39
C THR A 70 7.85 -6.58 -4.29
N VAL A 71 7.36 -7.02 -3.13
CA VAL A 71 8.16 -7.41 -1.97
C VAL A 71 7.86 -8.86 -1.63
N GLU A 72 8.79 -9.74 -1.99
CA GLU A 72 8.70 -11.19 -1.72
C GLU A 72 9.51 -11.56 -0.48
N ASN A 73 10.68 -10.95 -0.32
CA ASN A 73 11.64 -11.25 0.73
C ASN A 73 12.10 -9.99 1.49
N ALA A 74 12.84 -10.17 2.59
CA ALA A 74 13.18 -9.06 3.50
C ALA A 74 14.09 -8.05 2.80
N SER A 75 14.98 -8.53 1.93
CA SER A 75 15.87 -7.70 1.12
C SER A 75 15.12 -6.81 0.14
N ASP A 76 13.92 -7.19 -0.31
CA ASP A 76 13.12 -6.35 -1.21
C ASP A 76 12.63 -5.05 -0.56
N MET A 77 12.63 -4.96 0.78
CA MET A 77 12.30 -3.72 1.50
C MET A 77 13.20 -2.56 1.11
N GLN A 78 14.45 -2.82 0.71
CA GLN A 78 15.36 -1.78 0.26
C GLN A 78 14.85 -1.09 -1.02
N LYS A 79 14.09 -1.81 -1.86
CA LYS A 79 13.43 -1.24 -3.05
C LYS A 79 12.37 -0.21 -2.66
N VAL A 80 11.62 -0.48 -1.60
CA VAL A 80 10.59 0.43 -1.06
C VAL A 80 11.25 1.66 -0.44
N ILE A 81 12.28 1.46 0.39
CA ILE A 81 13.01 2.55 1.05
C ILE A 81 13.65 3.51 0.04
N ALA A 82 14.20 2.98 -1.06
CA ALA A 82 14.78 3.78 -2.13
C ALA A 82 13.77 4.72 -2.84
N LEU A 83 12.47 4.51 -2.65
CA LEU A 83 11.41 5.34 -3.25
C LEU A 83 10.94 6.47 -2.34
N LYS A 84 11.40 6.56 -1.09
CA LYS A 84 10.93 7.52 -0.09
C LYS A 84 10.88 8.97 -0.57
N ASP A 85 11.89 9.42 -1.29
CA ASP A 85 11.98 10.80 -1.78
C ASP A 85 11.34 10.99 -3.17
N ARG A 86 10.83 9.90 -3.77
CA ARG A 86 10.24 9.88 -5.12
C ARG A 86 8.72 9.76 -5.13
N VAL A 87 8.13 9.29 -4.03
CA VAL A 87 6.69 9.06 -3.90
C VAL A 87 6.12 9.85 -2.72
N ASP A 88 4.92 10.37 -2.90
CA ASP A 88 4.20 11.17 -1.91
C ASP A 88 3.56 10.29 -0.83
N GLY A 89 3.33 9.01 -1.14
CA GLY A 89 2.75 8.05 -0.21
C GLY A 89 2.92 6.59 -0.63
N TYR A 90 2.57 5.69 0.28
CA TYR A 90 2.65 4.25 0.08
C TYR A 90 1.26 3.62 0.19
N LEU A 91 0.93 2.78 -0.78
CA LEU A 91 -0.20 1.88 -0.75
C LEU A 91 0.33 0.46 -0.59
N VAL A 92 0.15 -0.14 0.57
CA VAL A 92 0.63 -1.48 0.88
C VAL A 92 -0.53 -2.46 0.71
N TYR A 93 -0.43 -3.37 -0.25
CA TYR A 93 -1.40 -4.43 -0.48
C TYR A 93 -0.82 -5.79 -0.11
N THR A 94 -1.38 -6.41 0.94
CA THR A 94 -0.95 -7.74 1.41
C THR A 94 -1.71 -8.82 0.65
N MET A 95 -1.01 -9.53 -0.24
CA MET A 95 -1.59 -10.54 -1.13
C MET A 95 -1.63 -11.94 -0.52
N THR A 96 -0.63 -12.28 0.28
CA THR A 96 -0.51 -13.58 0.95
C THR A 96 -0.15 -13.36 2.41
N LEU A 97 -0.32 -14.37 3.26
CA LEU A 97 0.00 -14.25 4.68
C LEU A 97 1.50 -14.12 4.91
N VAL A 98 1.97 -12.90 5.16
CA VAL A 98 3.34 -12.63 5.58
C VAL A 98 3.38 -12.65 7.11
N TRP A 99 3.68 -13.81 7.69
CA TRP A 99 3.68 -14.04 9.15
C TRP A 99 4.85 -13.36 9.89
N SER A 100 5.84 -12.87 9.17
CA SER A 100 7.07 -12.33 9.74
C SER A 100 6.97 -10.86 10.12
N HIS A 101 7.87 -10.39 11.00
CA HIS A 101 8.07 -8.99 11.42
C HIS A 101 8.37 -7.99 10.26
N ARG A 102 8.10 -8.32 9.00
CA ARG A 102 8.22 -7.41 7.84
C ARG A 102 7.32 -6.21 7.97
N TYR A 103 6.16 -6.38 8.59
CA TYR A 103 5.21 -5.30 8.85
C TYR A 103 5.83 -4.17 9.69
N SER A 104 6.66 -4.49 10.69
CA SER A 104 7.36 -3.46 11.49
C SER A 104 8.44 -2.75 10.69
N GLN A 105 9.05 -3.43 9.71
CA GLN A 105 10.05 -2.83 8.81
C GLN A 105 9.44 -1.88 7.78
N MET A 106 8.14 -1.97 7.48
CA MET A 106 7.42 -0.98 6.64
C MET A 106 6.99 0.26 7.41
N GLN A 107 6.72 0.13 8.72
CA GLN A 107 6.40 1.30 9.56
C GLN A 107 7.63 2.15 9.85
N ALA A 108 8.82 1.54 9.92
CA ALA A 108 10.08 2.25 10.18
C ALA A 108 10.49 3.32 9.14
N PRO A 109 10.27 3.17 7.82
CA PRO A 109 10.70 4.15 6.83
C PRO A 109 9.76 5.34 6.56
N SER A 110 8.45 5.28 6.88
CA SER A 110 7.51 6.26 6.33
C SER A 110 7.28 7.48 7.23
N SER A 111 7.92 8.61 6.90
CA SER A 111 7.41 9.96 7.21
C SER A 111 6.18 10.33 6.39
N ASN A 112 5.86 9.53 5.36
CA ASN A 112 4.81 9.76 4.39
C ASN A 112 3.57 8.92 4.74
N GLN A 113 2.41 9.32 4.25
CA GLN A 113 1.15 8.62 4.53
C GLN A 113 1.19 7.19 3.93
N THR A 114 0.94 6.19 4.78
CA THR A 114 0.91 4.77 4.39
C THR A 114 -0.49 4.23 4.60
N LEU A 115 -1.08 3.68 3.54
CA LEU A 115 -2.38 3.02 3.57
C LEU A 115 -2.17 1.51 3.43
N HIS A 116 -2.65 0.74 4.40
CA HIS A 116 -2.62 -0.72 4.37
C HIS A 116 -3.96 -1.26 3.88
N LEU A 117 -3.91 -2.03 2.80
CA LEU A 117 -5.02 -2.81 2.28
C LEU A 117 -4.69 -4.28 2.47
N ASP A 118 -5.30 -4.90 3.45
CA ASP A 118 -5.17 -6.33 3.65
C ASP A 118 -6.22 -7.09 2.83
N ASN A 119 -5.76 -8.05 2.03
CA ASN A 119 -6.63 -9.03 1.40
C ASN A 119 -6.90 -10.17 2.39
N CYS A 120 -7.49 -9.85 3.55
CA CYS A 120 -7.95 -10.85 4.50
C CYS A 120 -9.29 -11.42 3.98
N PRO A 121 -9.40 -12.72 3.72
CA PRO A 121 -10.70 -13.32 3.44
C PRO A 121 -11.48 -13.35 4.76
N CYS A 122 -12.62 -12.65 4.79
CA CYS A 122 -13.64 -12.81 5.81
C CYS A 122 -14.14 -14.26 5.85
#